data_AF-A0ABD0L4S4-F1
#
_entry.id   AF-A0ABD0L4S4-F1
#
_cell.length_a   1.000
_cell.length_b   1.000
_cell.length_c   1.000
_cell.angle_alpha   90.00
_cell.angle_beta   90.00
_cell.angle_gamma   90.00
#
_symmetry.space_group_name_H-M   'P 1'
#
loop_
_entity.id
_entity.type
_entity.pdbx_description
1 polymer ?
#
loop_
_entity_poly.entity_id
_entity_poly.type
_entity_poly.pdbx_seq_one_letter_code
_entity_poly.pdbx_strand_id
1 'polypeptide(L)'
;GCLSIHFKFRQNQGVPPGFQRPDGRCGNVTLKDIVPGMHPALWYRALCDPDGRTPCCYDNVCVNKPKEKCTCRNCYDQRRMIHAEYATWHAENPECQPLDLSVQQMCKVLDNSTLYFIGDSFVRHVYLSFLLAARSNDPTGAYMPNTPP
;
A
#
# COMPACT_ATOMS: atom_id res chain seq x y z
N GLY A 1 14.02 -4.66 1.14
CA GLY A 1 13.84 -3.46 1.98
C GLY A 1 12.47 -2.83 1.93
N CYS A 2 12.23 -1.91 0.98
CA CYS A 2 11.05 -1.03 0.95
C CYS A 2 9.69 -1.76 1.04
N LEU A 3 9.59 -2.94 0.42
CA LEU A 3 8.43 -3.83 0.48
C LEU A 3 8.06 -4.24 1.93
N SER A 4 9.07 -4.48 2.77
CA SER A 4 8.87 -4.92 4.15
C SER A 4 8.47 -3.75 5.07
N ILE A 5 8.98 -2.55 4.82
CA ILE A 5 8.58 -1.31 5.52
C ILE A 5 7.14 -0.94 5.17
N HIS A 6 6.79 -0.97 3.88
CA HIS A 6 5.41 -0.70 3.44
C HIS A 6 4.40 -1.69 4.05
N PHE A 7 4.75 -2.98 4.09
CA PHE A 7 3.90 -4.02 4.68
C PHE A 7 3.74 -3.85 6.20
N LYS A 8 4.82 -3.62 6.94
CA LYS A 8 4.79 -3.40 8.39
C LYS A 8 4.04 -2.13 8.77
N PHE A 9 4.28 -1.03 8.05
CA PHE A 9 3.53 0.21 8.22
C PHE A 9 2.03 0.00 7.98
N ARG A 10 1.66 -0.68 6.90
CA ARG A 10 0.24 -1.01 6.61
C ARG A 10 -0.40 -1.81 7.74
N GLN A 11 0.28 -2.83 8.26
CA GLN A 11 -0.22 -3.61 9.39
C GLN A 11 -0.41 -2.74 10.64
N ASN A 12 0.56 -1.88 10.96
CA ASN A 12 0.48 -0.99 12.11
C ASN A 12 -0.60 0.09 11.97
N GLN A 13 -0.90 0.53 10.75
CA GLN A 13 -1.90 1.57 10.45
C GLN A 13 -3.32 1.04 10.25
N GLY A 14 -3.55 -0.24 10.51
CA GLY A 14 -4.89 -0.78 10.37
C GLY A 14 -5.30 -1.06 8.91
N VAL A 15 -4.33 -1.18 8.01
CA VAL A 15 -4.60 -1.49 6.60
C VAL A 15 -4.63 -3.01 6.43
N PRO A 16 -5.71 -3.56 5.86
CA PRO A 16 -5.81 -5.01 5.68
C PRO A 16 -4.72 -5.54 4.73
N PRO A 17 -4.27 -6.79 4.93
CA PRO A 17 -3.22 -7.41 4.12
C PRO A 17 -3.67 -7.67 2.67
N GLY A 18 -4.99 -7.75 2.45
CA GLY A 18 -5.60 -7.83 1.13
C GLY A 18 -7.01 -7.25 1.17
N PHE A 19 -7.54 -6.94 -0.01
CA PHE A 19 -8.86 -6.33 -0.16
C PHE A 19 -9.91 -7.30 -0.70
N GLN A 20 -9.53 -8.56 -0.97
CA GLN A 20 -10.47 -9.62 -1.30
C GLN A 20 -11.10 -10.20 -0.05
N ARG A 21 -12.43 -10.19 -0.04
CA ARG A 21 -13.22 -10.79 1.05
C ARG A 21 -13.22 -12.32 0.95
N PRO A 22 -13.26 -13.04 2.08
CA PRO A 22 -13.45 -14.49 2.10
C PRO A 22 -14.78 -14.96 1.50
N ASP A 23 -15.83 -14.12 1.58
CA ASP A 23 -17.14 -14.40 0.97
C ASP A 23 -17.19 -14.11 -0.54
N GLY A 24 -16.07 -13.68 -1.12
CA GLY A 24 -15.93 -13.39 -2.54
C GLY A 24 -16.69 -12.14 -3.01
N ARG A 25 -17.26 -11.34 -2.11
CA ARG A 25 -17.96 -10.10 -2.50
C ARG A 25 -16.98 -8.97 -2.77
N CYS A 26 -17.31 -8.11 -3.73
CA CYS A 26 -16.50 -6.98 -4.16
C CYS A 26 -17.38 -5.77 -4.51
N GLY A 27 -16.78 -4.60 -4.76
CA GLY A 27 -17.49 -3.40 -5.18
C GLY A 27 -18.12 -2.65 -4.01
N ASN A 28 -19.45 -2.56 -3.95
CA ASN A 28 -20.16 -1.73 -2.96
C ASN A 28 -20.27 -2.38 -1.56
N VAL A 29 -19.25 -3.13 -1.15
CA VAL A 29 -19.12 -3.70 0.20
C VAL A 29 -17.76 -3.31 0.79
N THR A 30 -17.68 -3.15 2.10
CA THR A 30 -16.44 -2.77 2.81
C THR A 30 -15.78 -3.99 3.44
N LEU A 31 -14.65 -3.81 4.14
CA LEU A 31 -13.94 -4.89 4.83
C LEU A 31 -14.29 -5.00 6.33
N LYS A 32 -15.31 -4.26 6.78
CA LYS A 32 -15.72 -4.14 8.19
C LYS A 32 -15.98 -5.48 8.89
N ASP A 33 -16.52 -6.45 8.17
CA ASP A 33 -16.96 -7.73 8.73
C ASP A 33 -15.80 -8.73 8.89
N ILE A 34 -14.63 -8.40 8.32
CA ILE A 34 -13.48 -9.31 8.21
C ILE A 34 -12.33 -8.85 9.09
N VAL A 35 -12.32 -7.57 9.47
CA VAL A 35 -11.28 -7.00 10.34
C VAL A 35 -11.94 -6.38 11.58
N PRO A 36 -12.20 -7.19 12.64
CA PRO A 36 -12.84 -6.71 13.85
C PRO A 36 -11.99 -5.62 14.53
N GLY A 37 -12.59 -4.48 14.87
CA GLY A 37 -11.93 -3.42 15.64
C GLY A 37 -11.03 -2.47 14.83
N MET A 38 -10.86 -2.66 13.52
CA MET A 38 -10.15 -1.70 12.67
C MET A 38 -11.10 -0.68 12.04
N HIS A 39 -11.16 0.52 12.62
CA HIS A 39 -11.87 1.67 12.02
C HIS A 39 -11.46 1.99 10.56
N PRO A 40 -10.19 1.85 10.13
CA PRO A 40 -9.80 2.13 8.75
C PRO A 40 -10.37 1.14 7.72
N ALA A 41 -10.71 -0.09 8.12
CA ALA A 41 -11.29 -1.10 7.24
C ALA A 41 -12.67 -0.71 6.67
N LEU A 42 -13.32 0.30 7.27
CA LEU A 42 -14.57 0.90 6.78
C LEU A 42 -14.37 1.75 5.53
N TRP A 43 -13.18 2.32 5.32
CA TRP A 43 -12.90 3.22 4.20
C TRP A 43 -12.49 2.47 2.93
N TYR A 44 -12.05 1.23 3.07
CA TYR A 44 -11.66 0.39 1.95
C TYR A 44 -12.84 -0.38 1.37
N ARG A 45 -13.01 -0.28 0.05
CA ARG A 45 -13.92 -1.14 -0.70
C ARG A 45 -13.29 -2.50 -0.92
N ALA A 46 -14.12 -3.53 -0.93
CA ALA A 46 -13.70 -4.87 -1.27
C ALA A 46 -13.35 -4.95 -2.76
N LEU A 47 -12.18 -5.49 -3.06
CA LEU A 47 -11.64 -5.67 -4.40
C LEU A 47 -11.44 -7.17 -4.64
N CYS A 48 -11.33 -7.58 -5.91
CA CYS A 48 -10.84 -8.92 -6.20
C CYS A 48 -9.31 -8.91 -6.29
N ASP A 49 -8.69 -10.04 -5.97
CA ASP A 49 -7.26 -10.20 -6.13
C ASP A 49 -6.91 -10.18 -7.64
N PRO A 50 -6.13 -9.19 -8.12
CA PRO A 50 -5.76 -9.08 -9.52
C PRO A 50 -4.92 -10.27 -10.01
N ASP A 51 -4.13 -10.88 -9.12
CA ASP A 51 -3.28 -12.04 -9.40
C ASP A 51 -3.92 -13.38 -8.98
N GLY A 52 -5.12 -13.30 -8.38
CA GLY A 52 -5.88 -14.44 -7.91
C GLY A 52 -6.66 -15.17 -8.99
N ARG A 53 -7.34 -16.26 -8.60
CA ARG A 53 -8.16 -17.09 -9.51
C ARG A 53 -9.44 -16.39 -10.00
N THR A 54 -9.87 -15.34 -9.31
CA THR A 54 -11.15 -14.65 -9.54
C THR A 54 -10.96 -13.14 -9.66
N PRO A 55 -10.19 -12.64 -10.62
CA PRO A 55 -9.75 -11.24 -10.65
C PRO A 55 -10.82 -10.25 -11.15
N CYS A 56 -11.96 -10.76 -11.64
CA CYS A 56 -13.04 -9.93 -12.15
C CYS A 56 -14.11 -9.73 -11.09
N CYS A 57 -14.40 -8.49 -10.73
CA CYS A 57 -15.59 -8.16 -9.94
C CYS A 57 -16.80 -8.04 -10.89
N TYR A 58 -17.67 -9.05 -10.89
CA TYR A 58 -18.86 -9.13 -11.74
C TYR A 58 -20.10 -9.20 -10.84
N ASP A 59 -21.01 -8.25 -10.98
CA ASP A 59 -22.22 -8.13 -10.14
C ASP A 59 -21.93 -8.22 -8.63
N ASN A 60 -20.88 -7.51 -8.19
CA ASN A 60 -20.39 -7.50 -6.79
C ASN A 60 -19.85 -8.85 -6.28
N VAL A 61 -19.47 -9.77 -7.18
CA VAL A 61 -18.85 -11.05 -6.84
C VAL A 61 -17.56 -11.24 -7.63
N CYS A 62 -16.51 -11.69 -6.96
CA CYS A 62 -15.26 -12.08 -7.58
C CYS A 62 -15.44 -13.39 -8.36
N VAL A 63 -15.20 -13.33 -9.67
CA VAL A 63 -15.39 -14.46 -10.59
C VAL A 63 -14.18 -14.67 -11.48
N ASN A 64 -14.01 -15.91 -11.95
CA ASN A 64 -13.05 -16.22 -12.98
C ASN A 64 -13.67 -15.94 -14.36
N LYS A 65 -13.36 -14.78 -14.92
CA LYS A 65 -13.75 -14.42 -16.29
C LYS A 65 -12.53 -13.89 -17.06
N PRO A 66 -12.43 -14.20 -18.37
CA PRO A 66 -11.42 -13.58 -19.23
C PRO A 66 -11.69 -12.07 -19.34
N LYS A 67 -10.66 -11.28 -19.69
CA LYS A 67 -10.71 -9.80 -19.64
C LYS A 67 -11.86 -9.25 -20.48
N GLU A 68 -12.10 -9.86 -21.63
CA GLU A 68 -13.13 -9.50 -22.61
C GLU A 68 -14.55 -9.76 -22.09
N LYS A 69 -14.69 -10.64 -21.10
CA LYS A 69 -15.98 -10.94 -20.43
C LYS A 69 -16.14 -10.21 -19.10
N CYS A 70 -15.19 -9.35 -18.73
CA CYS A 70 -15.23 -8.50 -17.55
C CYS A 70 -15.50 -7.02 -17.92
N THR A 71 -16.40 -6.79 -18.87
CA THR A 71 -16.65 -5.47 -19.47
C THR A 71 -18.11 -5.02 -19.36
N CYS A 72 -18.80 -5.40 -18.28
CA CYS A 72 -20.16 -4.90 -18.01
C CYS A 72 -20.12 -3.51 -17.34
N ARG A 73 -21.25 -2.78 -17.37
CA ARG A 73 -21.36 -1.42 -16.82
C ARG A 73 -20.95 -1.30 -15.35
N ASN A 74 -21.19 -2.35 -14.56
CA ASN A 74 -20.89 -2.40 -13.12
C ASN A 74 -19.78 -3.42 -12.79
N CYS A 75 -18.99 -3.82 -13.79
CA CYS A 75 -17.91 -4.78 -13.63
C CYS A 75 -16.57 -4.04 -13.50
N TYR A 76 -15.68 -4.59 -12.67
CA TYR A 76 -14.33 -4.09 -12.51
C TYR A 76 -13.33 -5.21 -12.67
N ASP A 77 -12.55 -5.16 -13.76
CA ASP A 77 -11.42 -6.05 -13.95
C ASP A 77 -10.20 -5.51 -13.22
N GLN A 78 -9.83 -6.15 -12.11
CA GLN A 78 -8.73 -5.70 -11.26
C GLN A 78 -7.36 -5.85 -11.95
N ARG A 79 -7.27 -6.63 -13.04
CA ARG A 79 -6.04 -6.78 -13.86
C ARG A 79 -5.72 -5.57 -14.73
N ARG A 80 -6.68 -4.64 -14.90
CA ARG A 80 -6.52 -3.49 -15.81
C ARG A 80 -5.96 -2.26 -15.13
N MET A 81 -6.13 -2.15 -13.81
CA MET A 81 -5.74 -0.98 -13.04
C MET A 81 -4.78 -1.43 -11.94
N ILE A 82 -3.66 -0.72 -11.82
CA ILE A 82 -2.80 -0.85 -10.64
C ILE A 82 -3.50 -0.06 -9.53
N HIS A 83 -4.22 -0.77 -8.67
CA HIS A 83 -4.74 -0.21 -7.44
C HIS A 83 -3.56 0.17 -6.55
N ALA A 84 -3.50 1.42 -6.07
CA ALA A 84 -2.42 1.87 -5.19
C ALA A 84 -2.28 0.96 -3.96
N GLU A 85 -3.39 0.36 -3.54
CA GLU A 85 -3.50 -0.57 -2.42
C GLU A 85 -2.86 -1.95 -2.70
N TYR A 86 -2.72 -2.33 -3.97
CA TYR A 86 -2.07 -3.55 -4.45
C TYR A 86 -0.73 -3.27 -5.15
N ALA A 87 -0.41 -2.00 -5.39
CA ALA A 87 0.78 -1.60 -6.11
C ALA A 87 2.04 -1.97 -5.31
N THR A 88 2.85 -2.85 -5.90
CA THR A 88 4.22 -3.06 -5.47
C THR A 88 5.12 -2.53 -6.57
N TRP A 89 6.01 -1.61 -6.21
CA TRP A 89 7.01 -1.13 -7.16
C TRP A 89 8.11 -2.19 -7.32
N HIS A 90 8.38 -2.56 -8.58
CA HIS A 90 9.48 -3.43 -8.96
C HIS A 90 10.33 -2.70 -9.99
N ALA A 91 11.65 -2.73 -9.81
CA ALA A 91 12.57 -2.21 -10.81
C ALA A 91 12.54 -3.11 -12.05
N GLU A 92 12.40 -2.52 -13.24
CA GLU A 92 12.46 -3.28 -14.51
C GLU A 92 13.84 -3.91 -14.73
N ASN A 93 14.90 -3.22 -14.31
CA ASN A 93 16.25 -3.75 -14.31
C ASN A 93 16.56 -4.43 -12.97
N PRO A 94 16.86 -5.75 -12.93
CA PRO A 94 17.27 -6.45 -11.73
C PRO A 94 18.53 -5.89 -11.05
N GLU A 95 19.37 -5.17 -11.79
CA GLU A 95 20.58 -4.52 -11.25
C GLU A 95 20.28 -3.19 -10.55
N CYS A 96 19.10 -2.60 -10.79
CA CYS A 96 18.66 -1.35 -10.20
C CYS A 96 17.67 -1.58 -9.05
N GLN A 97 17.98 -2.52 -8.17
CA GLN A 97 17.15 -2.71 -6.97
C GLN A 97 17.30 -1.52 -6.02
N PRO A 98 16.22 -1.13 -5.34
CA PRO A 98 16.28 -0.09 -4.33
C PRO A 98 17.19 -0.58 -3.20
N LEU A 99 18.16 0.25 -2.82
CA LEU A 99 19.12 -0.09 -1.77
C LEU A 99 18.39 -0.27 -0.45
N ASP A 100 18.58 -1.43 0.18
CA ASP A 100 18.03 -1.73 1.50
C ASP A 100 18.96 -1.18 2.58
N LEU A 101 18.84 0.11 2.86
CA LEU A 101 19.68 0.80 3.84
C LEU A 101 19.12 0.62 5.26
N SER A 102 19.94 0.13 6.19
CA SER A 102 19.67 0.26 7.62
C SER A 102 19.73 1.72 8.04
N VAL A 103 19.14 2.05 9.20
CA VAL A 103 19.21 3.39 9.80
C VAL A 103 20.66 3.88 9.87
N GLN A 104 21.60 3.03 10.30
CA GLN A 104 23.02 3.39 10.41
C GLN A 104 23.67 3.67 9.05
N GLN A 105 23.31 2.91 8.01
CA GLN A 105 23.82 3.14 6.66
C GLN A 105 23.25 4.44 6.08
N MET A 106 21.98 4.72 6.34
CA MET A 106 21.32 5.94 5.91
C MET A 106 21.89 7.19 6.60
N CYS A 107 22.21 7.12 7.89
CA CYS A 107 22.96 8.17 8.59
C CYS A 107 24.34 8.41 7.98
N LYS A 108 25.06 7.36 7.57
CA LYS A 108 26.37 7.50 6.91
C LYS A 108 26.26 8.16 5.53
N VAL A 109 25.23 7.80 4.75
CA VAL A 109 25.00 8.39 3.42
C VAL A 109 24.69 9.87 3.51
N LEU A 110 24.00 10.30 4.57
CA LEU A 110 23.59 11.68 4.80
C LEU A 110 24.56 12.46 5.70
N ASP A 111 25.69 11.87 6.04
CA ASP A 111 26.67 12.53 6.91
C ASP A 111 27.15 13.85 6.26
N ASN A 112 27.17 14.92 7.06
CA ASN A 112 27.46 16.29 6.61
C ASN A 112 26.63 16.80 5.41
N SER A 113 25.43 16.24 5.19
CA SER A 113 24.56 16.63 4.09
C SER A 113 23.23 17.21 4.61
N THR A 114 22.73 18.26 3.95
CA THR A 114 21.41 18.83 4.23
C THR A 114 20.47 18.54 3.07
N LEU A 115 19.37 17.86 3.33
CA LEU A 115 18.35 17.53 2.34
C LEU A 115 17.17 18.50 2.44
N TYR A 116 16.83 19.15 1.32
CA TYR A 116 15.70 20.08 1.25
C TYR A 116 14.53 19.46 0.47
N PHE A 117 13.35 19.46 1.07
CA PHE A 117 12.10 19.05 0.43
C PHE A 117 11.24 20.29 0.20
N ILE A 118 11.21 20.77 -1.04
CA ILE A 118 10.51 22.01 -1.41
C ILE A 118 9.41 21.68 -2.42
N GLY A 119 8.17 22.01 -2.07
CA GLY A 119 7.02 21.85 -2.94
C GLY A 119 5.71 21.97 -2.18
N ASP A 120 4.65 21.40 -2.75
CA ASP A 120 3.30 21.47 -2.20
C ASP A 120 3.02 20.36 -1.16
N SER A 121 1.73 20.12 -0.90
CA SER A 121 1.27 19.09 0.01
C SER A 121 1.75 17.69 -0.38
N PHE A 122 2.02 17.40 -1.65
CA PHE A 122 2.58 16.11 -2.07
C PHE A 122 4.02 15.95 -1.58
N VAL A 123 4.86 16.98 -1.73
CA VAL A 123 6.26 16.94 -1.25
C VAL A 123 6.32 16.76 0.28
N ARG A 124 5.33 17.29 1.02
CA ARG A 124 5.19 16.99 2.45
C ARG A 124 5.01 15.49 2.71
N HIS A 125 4.20 14.79 1.92
CA HIS A 125 4.02 13.33 2.08
C HIS A 125 5.30 12.57 1.73
N VAL A 126 6.02 12.98 0.69
CA VAL A 126 7.32 12.38 0.34
C VAL A 126 8.33 12.53 1.48
N TYR A 127 8.43 13.71 2.07
CA TYR A 127 9.28 13.97 3.23
C TYR A 127 8.89 13.11 4.44
N LEU A 128 7.60 12.98 4.73
CA LEU A 128 7.10 12.11 5.80
C LEU A 128 7.48 10.64 5.56
N SER A 129 7.28 10.15 4.34
CA SER A 129 7.69 8.79 3.94
C SER A 129 9.19 8.57 4.08
N PHE A 130 9.99 9.56 3.68
CA PHE A 130 11.44 9.53 3.86
C PHE A 130 11.83 9.43 5.34
N LEU A 131 11.25 10.25 6.22
CA LEU A 131 11.54 10.19 7.66
C LEU A 131 11.20 8.84 8.29
N LEU A 132 10.06 8.25 7.92
CA LEU A 132 9.65 6.93 8.39
C LEU A 132 10.68 5.87 8.00
N ALA A 133 11.08 5.85 6.74
CA ALA A 133 12.08 4.93 6.22
C ALA A 133 13.45 5.15 6.88
N ALA A 134 13.89 6.42 6.98
CA ALA A 134 15.16 6.82 7.56
C ALA A 134 15.33 6.38 9.02
N ARG A 135 14.25 6.44 9.80
CA ARG A 135 14.25 6.15 11.24
C ARG A 135 13.80 4.74 11.60
N SER A 136 13.27 3.97 10.64
CA SER A 136 12.64 2.67 10.89
C SER A 136 11.54 2.74 11.97
N ASN A 137 10.80 3.86 12.03
CA ASN A 137 9.84 4.17 13.09
C ASN A 137 8.38 3.91 12.67
N ASP A 138 8.15 2.73 12.09
CA ASP A 138 6.84 2.30 11.59
C ASP A 138 5.69 2.27 12.62
N PRO A 139 5.90 2.01 13.93
CA PRO A 139 4.80 1.92 14.89
C PRO A 139 4.24 3.27 15.33
N THR A 140 5.08 4.32 15.38
CA THR A 140 4.69 5.62 15.98
C THR A 140 4.58 6.74 14.96
N GLY A 141 5.05 6.54 13.74
CA GLY A 141 4.95 7.52 12.66
C GLY A 141 6.14 8.50 12.62
N ALA A 142 6.02 9.53 11.77
CA ALA A 142 7.08 10.53 11.57
C ALA A 142 7.05 11.67 12.61
N TYR A 143 5.92 11.85 13.31
CA TYR A 143 5.68 12.97 14.20
C TYR A 143 4.84 12.54 15.41
N MET A 144 5.49 12.16 16.50
CA MET A 144 4.87 12.11 17.84
C MET A 144 5.51 13.16 18.76
N PRO A 145 4.78 13.67 19.77
CA PRO A 145 5.36 14.46 20.85
C PRO A 145 6.55 13.71 21.47
N ASN A 146 7.67 14.39 21.68
CA ASN A 146 8.93 13.83 22.19
C ASN A 146 9.65 12.83 21.27
N THR A 147 9.34 12.82 19.97
CA THR A 147 10.25 12.19 19.00
C THR A 147 11.58 12.96 19.02
N PRO A 148 12.72 12.31 19.34
CA PRO A 148 14.01 12.99 19.33
C PRO A 148 14.28 13.62 17.95
N PRO A 149 14.97 14.77 17.90
CA PRO A 149 15.36 15.40 16.65
C PRO A 149 16.07 14.40 15.72
#